data_AF-A0A922CYW5-F1
#
_entry.id   AF-A0A922CYW5-F1
#
_cell.length_a   1.000
_cell.length_b   1.000
_cell.length_c   1.000
_cell.angle_alpha   90.00
_cell.angle_beta   90.00
_cell.angle_gamma   90.00
#
_symmetry.space_group_name_H-M   'P 1'
#
loop_
_entity.id
_entity.type
_entity.pdbx_description
1 polymer ?
#
loop_
_entity_poly.entity_id
_entity_poly.type
_entity_poly.pdbx_seq_one_letter_code
_entity_poly.pdbx_strand_id
1 'polypeptide(L)'
;MVQKATFDNNNWNISLSLPKVRIRSFIIQFLKLINRLRSHLYGLNLKYSVTVSAMSETNLSEHHSNSNQSMPDSSKDRPKLKILAFHGYRQNGGVFRGKIGSFRKAVAKYAQLTFLSAPHIVLNEDGGGDDDARSWWFNAEDNTFSGKCLGGPAIGFEDTLRLVEKVVSEHGPFDGFMGFSQGACLVGLLAAMQQKGYLPYTFKFAIFASGFRSGSLVHKGFYDEEISLPSLHVYGEGDSIIPKEMSESLINLFIKPVVAEHSGGHYVACSGAIKDAYQDFLHDRYKDLIEHKEANDKRNS
;
A
#
# COMPACT_ATOMS: atom_id res chain seq x y z
N MET A 1 26.13 -37.24 -20.17
CA MET A 1 25.89 -38.05 -21.39
C MET A 1 25.73 -37.09 -22.55
N VAL A 2 26.64 -37.14 -23.52
CA VAL A 2 26.59 -36.31 -24.74
C VAL A 2 25.57 -36.90 -25.69
N GLN A 3 24.67 -36.09 -26.26
CA GLN A 3 23.94 -36.45 -27.48
C GLN A 3 23.95 -35.26 -28.46
N LYS A 4 24.22 -35.62 -29.72
CA LYS A 4 24.41 -34.77 -30.90
C LYS A 4 23.12 -34.10 -31.34
N ALA A 5 23.22 -32.85 -31.80
CA ALA A 5 22.20 -32.20 -32.61
C ALA A 5 22.44 -32.53 -34.09
N THR A 6 21.42 -33.07 -34.77
CA THR A 6 21.37 -33.15 -36.23
C THR A 6 20.39 -32.09 -36.73
N PHE A 7 20.82 -31.30 -37.70
CA PHE A 7 20.02 -30.27 -38.37
C PHE A 7 19.25 -30.89 -39.52
N ASP A 8 17.94 -30.64 -39.57
CA ASP A 8 17.12 -30.86 -40.75
C ASP A 8 16.23 -29.63 -40.98
N ASN A 9 16.25 -29.11 -42.21
CA ASN A 9 15.55 -27.89 -42.60
C ASN A 9 14.05 -28.16 -42.73
N ASN A 10 13.21 -27.30 -42.13
CA ASN A 10 11.76 -27.11 -42.34
C ASN A 10 10.79 -27.45 -41.19
N ASN A 11 11.15 -27.26 -39.92
CA ASN A 11 10.14 -26.98 -38.87
C ASN A 11 10.76 -26.40 -37.60
N TRP A 12 10.38 -25.17 -37.23
CA TRP A 12 10.76 -24.56 -35.95
C TRP A 12 9.80 -25.03 -34.85
N ASN A 13 10.11 -26.16 -34.22
CA ASN A 13 9.53 -26.54 -32.93
C ASN A 13 10.67 -26.88 -31.96
N ILE A 14 11.04 -25.90 -31.12
CA ILE A 14 11.93 -26.13 -29.98
C ILE A 14 11.04 -26.43 -28.76
N SER A 15 10.83 -27.70 -28.45
CA SER A 15 10.25 -28.09 -27.16
C SER A 15 11.36 -28.16 -26.10
N LEU A 16 11.58 -27.06 -25.38
CA LEU A 16 12.36 -27.09 -24.14
C LEU A 16 11.43 -27.46 -22.98
N SER A 17 11.33 -28.75 -22.68
CA SER A 17 10.67 -29.23 -21.46
C SER A 17 11.62 -29.09 -20.27
N LEU A 18 11.74 -27.88 -19.73
CA LEU A 18 12.25 -27.69 -18.37
C LEU A 18 11.07 -27.78 -17.39
N PRO A 19 11.11 -28.60 -16.33
CA PRO A 19 9.99 -28.72 -15.41
C PRO A 19 9.72 -27.39 -14.71
N LYS A 20 8.56 -26.77 -15.01
CA LYS A 20 8.08 -25.48 -14.44
C LYS A 20 8.18 -25.40 -12.91
N VAL A 21 8.14 -26.55 -12.23
CA VAL A 21 8.26 -26.67 -10.76
C VAL A 21 9.69 -26.35 -10.26
N ARG A 22 10.73 -26.72 -11.02
CA ARG A 22 12.13 -26.47 -10.61
C ARG A 22 12.52 -25.00 -10.75
N ILE A 23 12.05 -24.30 -11.78
CA ILE A 23 12.34 -22.87 -11.99
C ILE A 23 11.67 -22.02 -10.91
N ARG A 24 10.40 -22.29 -10.58
CA ARG A 24 9.70 -21.61 -9.47
C ARG A 24 10.39 -21.83 -8.12
N SER A 25 10.79 -23.06 -7.82
CA SER A 25 11.53 -23.36 -6.59
C SER A 25 12.87 -22.62 -6.54
N PHE A 26 13.58 -22.51 -7.66
CA PHE A 26 14.86 -21.82 -7.74
C PHE A 26 14.71 -20.30 -7.55
N ILE A 27 13.70 -19.68 -8.17
CA ILE A 27 13.41 -18.25 -7.99
C ILE A 27 13.01 -17.96 -6.53
N ILE A 28 12.17 -18.80 -5.92
CA ILE A 28 11.77 -18.63 -4.50
C ILE A 28 12.99 -18.78 -3.58
N GLN A 29 13.86 -19.77 -3.81
CA GLN A 29 15.08 -19.95 -3.03
C GLN A 29 16.05 -18.78 -3.23
N PHE A 30 16.16 -18.25 -4.46
CA PHE A 30 16.99 -17.11 -4.78
C PHE A 30 16.49 -15.82 -4.10
N LEU A 31 15.18 -15.56 -4.11
CA LEU A 31 14.58 -14.42 -3.41
C LEU A 31 14.71 -14.54 -1.88
N LYS A 32 14.56 -15.76 -1.32
CA LYS A 32 14.82 -16.02 0.11
C LYS A 32 16.29 -15.79 0.46
N LEU A 33 17.21 -16.15 -0.42
CA LEU A 33 18.64 -15.92 -0.23
C LEU A 33 18.99 -14.43 -0.30
N ILE A 34 18.43 -13.69 -1.26
CA ILE A 34 18.58 -12.23 -1.35
C ILE A 34 18.08 -11.57 -0.06
N ASN A 35 16.91 -11.96 0.45
CA ASN A 35 16.37 -11.40 1.69
C ASN A 35 17.23 -11.74 2.92
N ARG A 36 17.80 -12.95 3.01
CA ARG A 36 18.74 -13.32 4.09
C ARG A 36 20.06 -12.54 4.02
N LEU A 37 20.59 -12.35 2.82
CA LEU A 37 21.81 -11.55 2.62
C LEU A 37 21.55 -10.07 2.97
N ARG A 38 20.37 -9.56 2.60
CA ARG A 38 19.95 -8.19 2.91
C ARG A 38 19.75 -7.97 4.41
N SER A 39 19.14 -8.91 5.15
CA SER A 39 19.02 -8.81 6.61
C SER A 39 20.38 -8.85 7.32
N HIS A 40 21.35 -9.59 6.78
CA HIS A 40 22.71 -9.64 7.32
C HIS A 40 23.47 -8.33 7.10
N LEU A 41 23.33 -7.73 5.91
CA LEU A 41 23.87 -6.40 5.59
C LEU A 41 23.25 -5.29 6.46
N TYR A 42 21.93 -5.32 6.69
CA TYR A 42 21.28 -4.39 7.63
C TYR A 42 21.78 -4.57 9.07
N GLY A 43 22.00 -5.80 9.53
CA GLY A 43 22.57 -6.07 10.85
C GLY A 43 24.00 -5.54 11.02
N LEU A 44 24.80 -5.52 9.95
CA LEU A 44 26.14 -4.92 9.94
C LEU A 44 26.09 -3.39 9.94
N ASN A 45 25.19 -2.78 9.17
CA ASN A 45 25.00 -1.32 9.16
C ASN A 45 24.44 -0.78 10.49
N LEU A 46 23.55 -1.51 11.15
CA LEU A 46 23.04 -1.14 12.48
C LEU A 46 24.16 -1.15 13.53
N LYS A 47 25.04 -2.17 13.51
CA LYS A 47 26.21 -2.23 14.41
C LYS A 47 27.19 -1.09 14.18
N TYR A 48 27.44 -0.73 12.92
CA TYR A 48 28.27 0.43 12.58
C TYR A 48 27.65 1.75 13.06
N SER A 49 26.34 1.95 12.85
CA SER A 49 25.65 3.18 13.25
C SER A 49 25.59 3.38 14.77
N VAL A 50 25.39 2.30 15.54
CA VAL A 50 25.41 2.34 17.02
C VAL A 50 26.81 2.72 17.53
N THR A 51 27.86 2.26 16.86
CA THR A 51 29.25 2.56 17.24
C THR A 51 29.60 4.03 17.01
N VAL A 52 29.03 4.67 15.98
CA VAL A 52 29.27 6.08 15.65
C VAL A 52 28.46 7.03 16.56
N SER A 53 27.27 6.64 17.01
CA SER A 53 26.43 7.49 17.87
C SER A 53 26.92 7.63 19.32
N ALA A 54 27.89 6.81 19.75
CA ALA A 54 28.45 6.83 21.10
C ALA A 54 29.56 7.89 21.30
N MET A 55 29.82 8.75 20.31
CA MET A 55 30.88 9.78 20.36
C MET A 55 30.35 11.17 20.00
N SER A 56 29.45 11.74 20.80
CA SER A 56 29.30 13.20 20.94
C SER A 56 28.25 13.56 22.00
N GLU A 57 28.69 13.96 23.20
CA GLU A 57 27.85 14.71 24.14
C GLU A 57 28.67 15.84 24.76
N THR A 58 28.24 17.09 24.56
CA THR A 58 28.46 18.24 25.46
C THR A 58 27.35 19.28 25.34
N ASN A 59 26.40 19.23 26.29
CA ASN A 59 25.89 20.27 27.20
C ASN A 59 25.32 21.67 26.80
N LEU A 60 24.32 22.08 27.63
CA LEU A 60 23.72 23.41 27.96
C LEU A 60 22.51 23.88 27.12
N SER A 61 21.43 24.52 27.62
CA SER A 61 20.87 24.80 28.96
C SER A 61 19.45 25.41 28.78
N GLU A 62 18.61 25.35 29.83
CA GLU A 62 17.18 25.71 29.88
C GLU A 62 16.84 27.21 29.71
N HIS A 63 15.59 27.50 29.28
CA HIS A 63 14.87 28.71 29.68
C HIS A 63 13.33 28.47 29.75
N HIS A 64 12.76 28.78 30.92
CA HIS A 64 11.33 28.79 31.25
C HIS A 64 10.62 30.09 30.84
N SER A 65 9.30 29.99 30.57
CA SER A 65 8.18 30.97 30.80
C SER A 65 7.16 30.91 29.64
N ASN A 66 5.84 31.08 29.76
CA ASN A 66 4.88 31.19 30.87
C ASN A 66 3.49 30.75 30.34
N SER A 67 2.60 30.36 31.25
CA SER A 67 1.28 29.75 31.06
C SER A 67 0.18 30.66 30.49
N ASN A 68 -0.69 30.09 29.65
CA ASN A 68 -2.11 30.45 29.56
C ASN A 68 -2.95 29.17 29.43
N GLN A 69 -3.46 28.68 30.57
CA GLN A 69 -4.30 27.48 30.64
C GLN A 69 -5.72 27.81 30.16
N SER A 70 -6.01 27.43 28.93
CA SER A 70 -7.37 27.09 28.52
C SER A 70 -7.64 25.64 28.95
N MET A 71 -8.86 25.38 29.45
CA MET A 71 -9.30 24.04 29.86
C MET A 71 -9.00 23.04 28.72
N PRO A 72 -8.31 21.91 28.99
CA PRO A 72 -7.95 20.97 27.94
C PRO A 72 -9.21 20.32 27.39
N ASP A 73 -9.47 20.53 26.11
CA ASP A 73 -10.40 19.73 25.33
C ASP A 73 -9.92 18.28 25.36
N SER A 74 -10.60 17.45 26.16
CA SER A 74 -10.33 16.02 26.38
C SER A 74 -10.46 15.16 25.11
N SER A 75 -10.76 15.78 23.96
CA SER A 75 -10.74 15.13 22.64
C SER A 75 -9.33 14.96 22.05
N LYS A 76 -8.33 15.75 22.48
CA LYS A 76 -7.00 15.77 21.85
C LYS A 76 -6.08 14.59 22.19
N ASP A 77 -6.30 13.89 23.30
CA ASP A 77 -5.42 12.81 23.78
C ASP A 77 -5.94 11.39 23.53
N ARG A 78 -7.09 11.23 22.87
CA ARG A 78 -7.57 9.89 22.52
C ARG A 78 -6.70 9.28 21.42
N PRO A 79 -6.20 8.03 21.60
CA PRO A 79 -5.43 7.36 20.57
C PRO A 79 -6.28 7.23 19.31
N LYS A 80 -5.65 7.29 18.13
CA LYS A 80 -6.31 7.15 16.82
C LYS A 80 -5.60 6.09 16.00
N LEU A 81 -6.36 5.43 15.13
CA LEU A 81 -5.81 4.53 14.11
C LEU A 81 -4.92 5.33 13.17
N LYS A 82 -3.70 4.89 12.93
CA LYS A 82 -2.80 5.51 11.94
C LYS A 82 -3.02 4.88 10.58
N ILE A 83 -3.48 5.65 9.60
CA ILE A 83 -3.74 5.17 8.24
C ILE A 83 -2.81 5.83 7.23
N LEU A 84 -2.12 5.03 6.42
CA LEU A 84 -1.32 5.50 5.28
C LEU A 84 -2.19 5.52 4.01
N ALA A 85 -2.26 6.67 3.35
CA ALA A 85 -3.16 6.94 2.23
C ALA A 85 -2.40 7.09 0.90
N PHE A 86 -2.86 6.33 -0.11
CA PHE A 86 -2.24 6.18 -1.42
C PHE A 86 -3.15 6.74 -2.53
N HIS A 87 -2.67 7.74 -3.27
CA HIS A 87 -3.44 8.44 -4.31
C HIS A 87 -3.60 7.64 -5.61
N GLY A 88 -4.46 8.13 -6.52
CA GLY A 88 -4.62 7.56 -7.87
C GLY A 88 -3.57 8.05 -8.87
N TYR A 89 -3.53 7.46 -10.06
CA TYR A 89 -2.62 7.88 -11.14
C TYR A 89 -2.82 9.36 -11.51
N ARG A 90 -1.72 10.08 -11.81
CA ARG A 90 -1.69 11.53 -12.10
C ARG A 90 -2.21 12.40 -10.94
N GLN A 91 -1.97 11.97 -9.71
CA GLN A 91 -2.19 12.75 -8.48
C GLN A 91 -0.90 12.76 -7.66
N ASN A 92 -0.91 13.49 -6.55
CA ASN A 92 0.10 13.40 -5.49
C ASN A 92 -0.60 13.39 -4.11
N GLY A 93 0.16 13.24 -3.03
CA GLY A 93 -0.39 13.18 -1.67
C GLY A 93 -1.14 14.44 -1.25
N GLY A 94 -0.68 15.63 -1.67
CA GLY A 94 -1.32 16.91 -1.38
C GLY A 94 -2.68 17.06 -2.08
N VAL A 95 -2.71 16.79 -3.39
CA VAL A 95 -3.92 16.79 -4.21
C VAL A 95 -4.94 15.79 -3.65
N PHE A 96 -4.49 14.57 -3.34
CA PHE A 96 -5.38 13.54 -2.81
C PHE A 96 -5.97 13.96 -1.46
N ARG A 97 -5.14 14.48 -0.54
CA ARG A 97 -5.58 15.04 0.75
C ARG A 97 -6.63 16.14 0.59
N GLY A 98 -6.53 16.98 -0.45
CA GLY A 98 -7.51 18.00 -0.79
C GLY A 98 -8.82 17.39 -1.31
N LYS A 99 -8.73 16.47 -2.28
CA LYS A 99 -9.90 15.84 -2.93
C LYS A 99 -10.78 15.04 -1.98
N ILE A 100 -10.20 14.38 -0.97
CA ILE A 100 -10.95 13.53 -0.04
C ILE A 100 -11.37 14.23 1.26
N GLY A 101 -11.59 15.55 1.22
CA GLY A 101 -11.93 16.35 2.40
C GLY A 101 -13.14 15.85 3.21
N SER A 102 -14.20 15.40 2.53
CA SER A 102 -15.40 14.82 3.18
C SER A 102 -15.07 13.53 3.93
N PHE A 103 -14.31 12.63 3.31
CA PHE A 103 -13.81 11.41 3.94
C PHE A 103 -12.96 11.73 5.18
N ARG A 104 -12.00 12.65 5.05
CA ARG A 104 -11.15 13.08 6.17
C ARG A 104 -11.97 13.54 7.37
N LYS A 105 -13.00 14.36 7.14
CA LYS A 105 -13.90 14.85 8.20
C LYS A 105 -14.70 13.70 8.83
N ALA A 106 -15.23 12.80 8.01
CA ALA A 106 -16.05 11.67 8.48
C ALA A 106 -15.27 10.71 9.40
N VAL A 107 -14.00 10.46 9.11
CA VAL A 107 -13.17 9.49 9.84
C VAL A 107 -12.30 10.10 10.94
N ALA A 108 -12.25 11.44 11.07
CA ALA A 108 -11.34 12.14 11.98
C ALA A 108 -11.49 11.77 13.45
N LYS A 109 -12.65 11.26 13.86
CA LYS A 109 -12.90 10.73 15.22
C LYS A 109 -12.08 9.46 15.50
N TYR A 110 -11.90 8.60 14.51
CA TYR A 110 -11.29 7.28 14.67
C TYR A 110 -9.85 7.20 14.18
N ALA A 111 -9.50 7.99 13.15
CA ALA A 111 -8.25 7.82 12.42
C ALA A 111 -7.50 9.13 12.18
N GLN A 112 -6.18 9.02 12.17
CA GLN A 112 -5.24 9.99 11.64
C GLN A 112 -4.71 9.49 10.28
N LEU A 113 -4.70 10.36 9.28
CA LEU A 113 -4.33 10.01 7.90
C LEU A 113 -2.99 10.65 7.53
N THR A 114 -2.05 9.84 7.05
CA THR A 114 -0.79 10.26 6.44
C THR A 114 -0.87 10.04 4.94
N PHE A 115 -0.61 11.08 4.13
CA PHE A 115 -0.75 11.03 2.68
C PHE A 115 0.63 10.91 2.05
N LEU A 116 0.83 9.89 1.22
CA LEU A 116 2.09 9.65 0.52
C LEU A 116 1.98 10.11 -0.93
N SER A 117 3.03 10.73 -1.45
CA SER A 117 3.20 10.97 -2.89
C SER A 117 4.03 9.86 -3.51
N ALA A 118 3.57 9.30 -4.62
CA ALA A 118 4.28 8.27 -5.35
C ALA A 118 5.60 8.80 -5.95
N PRO A 119 6.61 7.94 -6.16
CA PRO A 119 7.95 8.40 -6.49
C PRO A 119 8.08 8.85 -7.95
N HIS A 120 7.27 8.33 -8.88
CA HIS A 120 7.47 8.53 -10.31
C HIS A 120 6.70 9.75 -10.84
N ILE A 121 7.39 10.64 -11.54
CA ILE A 121 6.79 11.78 -12.23
C ILE A 121 6.07 11.29 -13.49
N VAL A 122 4.85 11.75 -13.71
CA VAL A 122 4.14 11.57 -14.98
C VAL A 122 4.38 12.80 -15.84
N LEU A 123 5.01 12.61 -16.99
CA LEU A 123 5.24 13.68 -17.96
C LEU A 123 3.93 13.97 -18.69
N ASN A 124 3.50 15.24 -18.68
CA ASN A 124 2.36 15.71 -19.49
C ASN A 124 2.92 16.20 -20.83
N GLU A 125 2.67 15.49 -21.92
CA GLU A 125 3.13 15.90 -23.27
C GLU A 125 2.48 17.19 -23.76
N ASP A 126 1.32 17.55 -23.19
CA ASP A 126 0.46 18.66 -23.56
C ASP A 126 0.68 19.93 -22.70
N GLY A 127 1.60 19.90 -21.72
CA GLY A 127 1.87 21.05 -20.83
C GLY A 127 0.68 21.50 -19.97
N GLY A 128 -0.45 20.77 -20.02
CA GLY A 128 -1.69 21.05 -19.32
C GLY A 128 -1.93 20.04 -18.21
N GLY A 129 -1.28 20.20 -17.07
CA GLY A 129 -1.52 19.37 -15.90
C GLY A 129 -0.93 19.98 -14.64
N ASP A 130 -1.24 19.38 -13.49
CA ASP A 130 -0.56 19.70 -12.23
C ASP A 130 0.95 19.39 -12.39
N ASP A 131 1.79 20.36 -12.03
CA ASP A 131 3.25 20.30 -12.16
C ASP A 131 3.86 19.09 -11.40
N ASP A 132 3.11 18.50 -10.45
CA ASP A 132 3.52 17.34 -9.65
C ASP A 132 2.60 16.11 -9.81
N ALA A 133 2.24 15.74 -11.04
CA ALA A 133 1.51 14.51 -11.32
C ALA A 133 2.40 13.27 -11.08
N ARG A 134 1.95 12.31 -10.24
CA ARG A 134 2.73 11.11 -9.88
C ARG A 134 2.05 9.78 -10.20
N SER A 135 2.86 8.72 -10.27
CA SER A 135 2.45 7.33 -10.48
C SER A 135 3.18 6.38 -9.54
N TRP A 136 2.50 5.31 -9.10
CA TRP A 136 3.11 4.25 -8.30
C TRP A 136 3.96 3.28 -9.12
N TRP A 137 3.60 3.04 -10.38
CA TRP A 137 4.41 2.34 -11.38
C TRP A 137 3.81 2.59 -12.75
N PHE A 138 4.55 2.26 -13.81
CA PHE A 138 4.03 2.28 -15.18
C PHE A 138 3.82 0.86 -15.69
N ASN A 139 2.78 0.66 -16.50
CA ASN A 139 2.46 -0.64 -17.09
C ASN A 139 2.36 -0.62 -18.61
N ALA A 140 2.98 0.39 -19.22
CA ALA A 140 3.19 0.53 -20.65
C ALA A 140 4.63 1.02 -20.93
N GLU A 141 5.13 0.79 -22.14
CA GLU A 141 6.51 1.12 -22.54
C GLU A 141 6.78 2.63 -22.63
N ASP A 142 5.73 3.42 -22.85
CA ASP A 142 5.76 4.89 -22.90
C ASP A 142 5.72 5.55 -21.51
N ASN A 143 5.96 4.78 -20.44
CA ASN A 143 5.83 5.24 -19.05
C ASN A 143 4.44 5.81 -18.72
N THR A 144 3.38 5.22 -19.27
CA THR A 144 2.01 5.50 -18.85
C THR A 144 1.44 4.39 -17.95
N PHE A 145 0.30 4.69 -17.32
CA PHE A 145 -0.46 3.73 -16.55
C PHE A 145 -1.91 3.68 -17.00
N SER A 146 -2.43 2.47 -17.18
CA SER A 146 -3.87 2.22 -17.32
C SER A 146 -4.27 1.05 -16.44
N GLY A 147 -5.36 1.22 -15.67
CA GLY A 147 -5.93 0.13 -14.88
C GLY A 147 -6.40 -1.04 -15.74
N LYS A 148 -6.71 -0.80 -17.02
CA LYS A 148 -7.19 -1.80 -17.99
C LYS A 148 -6.06 -2.54 -18.72
N CYS A 149 -4.81 -2.13 -18.54
CA CYS A 149 -3.68 -2.79 -19.20
C CYS A 149 -3.44 -4.18 -18.61
N LEU A 150 -3.50 -5.21 -19.47
CA LEU A 150 -3.28 -6.61 -19.11
C LEU A 150 -1.96 -7.09 -19.70
N GLY A 151 -1.11 -7.70 -18.87
CA GLY A 151 0.15 -8.28 -19.31
C GLY A 151 1.30 -7.28 -19.48
N GLY A 152 1.12 -6.01 -19.13
CA GLY A 152 2.18 -5.01 -19.16
C GLY A 152 3.28 -5.23 -18.11
N PRO A 153 4.40 -4.47 -18.20
CA PRO A 153 5.42 -4.44 -17.17
C PRO A 153 4.91 -3.76 -15.89
N ALA A 154 5.76 -3.67 -14.88
CA ALA A 154 5.53 -2.85 -13.68
C ALA A 154 6.76 -1.97 -13.42
N ILE A 155 7.02 -1.05 -14.35
CA ILE A 155 8.23 -0.22 -14.37
C ILE A 155 8.22 0.69 -13.14
N GLY A 156 9.28 0.61 -12.33
CA GLY A 156 9.47 1.43 -11.13
C GLY A 156 8.74 0.93 -9.88
N PHE A 157 8.10 -0.24 -9.93
CA PHE A 157 7.36 -0.77 -8.78
C PHE A 157 8.27 -0.98 -7.55
N GLU A 158 9.53 -1.36 -7.76
CA GLU A 158 10.52 -1.55 -6.69
C GLU A 158 10.82 -0.26 -5.92
N ASP A 159 10.84 0.89 -6.59
CA ASP A 159 11.05 2.19 -5.94
C ASP A 159 9.85 2.57 -5.08
N THR A 160 8.63 2.24 -5.54
CA THR A 160 7.43 2.35 -4.71
C THR A 160 7.51 1.48 -3.48
N LEU A 161 7.92 0.21 -3.60
CA LEU A 161 8.08 -0.67 -2.44
C LEU A 161 9.10 -0.11 -1.43
N ARG A 162 10.25 0.38 -1.90
CA ARG A 162 11.27 1.02 -1.06
C ARG A 162 10.74 2.26 -0.35
N LEU A 163 9.97 3.09 -1.05
CA LEU A 163 9.35 4.28 -0.46
C LEU A 163 8.38 3.90 0.66
N VAL A 164 7.50 2.92 0.42
CA VAL A 164 6.54 2.48 1.45
C VAL A 164 7.27 1.87 2.65
N GLU A 165 8.26 1.02 2.42
CA GLU A 165 9.09 0.44 3.49
C GLU A 165 9.74 1.55 4.34
N LYS A 166 10.38 2.53 3.71
CA LYS A 166 10.98 3.68 4.39
C LYS A 166 9.95 4.43 5.24
N VAL A 167 8.81 4.79 4.67
CA VAL A 167 7.76 5.56 5.37
C VAL A 167 7.19 4.78 6.55
N VAL A 168 6.95 3.48 6.38
CA VAL A 168 6.46 2.63 7.47
C VAL A 168 7.52 2.49 8.58
N SER A 169 8.80 2.37 8.23
CA SER A 169 9.86 2.31 9.24
C SER A 169 10.04 3.62 10.03
N GLU A 170 9.89 4.77 9.37
CA GLU A 170 10.16 6.08 9.97
C GLU A 170 8.94 6.64 10.72
N HIS A 171 7.72 6.39 10.22
CA HIS A 171 6.50 7.02 10.71
C HIS A 171 5.46 6.03 11.22
N GLY A 172 5.75 4.72 11.14
CA GLY A 172 4.87 3.67 11.63
C GLY A 172 4.85 3.53 13.16
N PRO A 173 4.30 2.42 13.68
CA PRO A 173 3.48 1.47 12.94
C PRO A 173 2.21 2.16 12.38
N PHE A 174 1.71 1.65 11.26
CA PHE A 174 0.42 2.04 10.69
C PHE A 174 -0.58 0.91 10.94
N ASP A 175 -1.78 1.24 11.41
CA ASP A 175 -2.83 0.27 11.67
C ASP A 175 -3.50 -0.21 10.38
N GLY A 176 -3.62 0.66 9.38
CA GLY A 176 -4.26 0.31 8.11
C GLY A 176 -3.80 1.16 6.95
N PHE A 177 -4.06 0.68 5.74
CA PHE A 177 -3.76 1.38 4.50
C PHE A 177 -5.05 1.75 3.78
N MET A 178 -5.05 2.89 3.09
CA MET A 178 -6.15 3.33 2.24
C MET A 178 -5.63 3.66 0.86
N GLY A 179 -6.26 3.16 -0.19
CA GLY A 179 -5.91 3.52 -1.55
C GLY A 179 -7.10 4.01 -2.37
N PHE A 180 -6.83 4.88 -3.33
CA PHE A 180 -7.75 5.25 -4.41
C PHE A 180 -7.19 4.83 -5.77
N SER A 181 -8.00 4.19 -6.62
CA SER A 181 -7.64 3.85 -8.01
C SER A 181 -6.30 3.09 -8.10
N GLN A 182 -5.27 3.61 -8.76
CA GLN A 182 -3.93 3.01 -8.77
C GLN A 182 -3.37 2.76 -7.35
N GLY A 183 -3.59 3.68 -6.41
CA GLY A 183 -3.21 3.49 -5.01
C GLY A 183 -4.01 2.37 -4.32
N ALA A 184 -5.28 2.17 -4.68
CA ALA A 184 -6.06 1.03 -4.20
C ALA A 184 -5.52 -0.30 -4.76
N CYS A 185 -5.14 -0.31 -6.03
CA CYS A 185 -4.45 -1.43 -6.66
C CYS A 185 -3.13 -1.77 -5.93
N LEU A 186 -2.33 -0.74 -5.59
CA LEU A 186 -1.11 -0.90 -4.78
C LEU A 186 -1.40 -1.52 -3.42
N VAL A 187 -2.37 -0.99 -2.66
CA VAL A 187 -2.71 -1.52 -1.34
C VAL A 187 -3.16 -2.99 -1.42
N GLY A 188 -3.84 -3.37 -2.51
CA GLY A 188 -4.23 -4.76 -2.76
C GLY A 188 -3.01 -5.67 -2.98
N LEU A 189 -2.01 -5.19 -3.74
CA LEU A 189 -0.72 -5.88 -3.89
C LEU A 189 0.01 -6.00 -2.56
N LEU A 190 0.09 -4.92 -1.78
CA LEU A 190 0.75 -4.95 -0.47
C LEU A 190 0.06 -5.92 0.49
N ALA A 191 -1.27 -5.99 0.48
CA ALA A 191 -2.01 -6.95 1.30
C ALA A 191 -1.72 -8.41 0.89
N ALA A 192 -1.68 -8.69 -0.42
CA ALA A 192 -1.32 -10.00 -0.94
C ALA A 192 0.15 -10.37 -0.63
N MET A 193 1.07 -9.43 -0.76
CA MET A 193 2.48 -9.61 -0.38
C MET A 193 2.65 -9.85 1.12
N GLN A 194 1.87 -9.17 1.97
CA GLN A 194 1.85 -9.40 3.42
C GLN A 194 1.36 -10.81 3.75
N GLN A 195 0.26 -11.27 3.14
CA GLN A 195 -0.28 -12.62 3.33
C GLN A 195 0.78 -13.70 3.07
N LYS A 196 1.67 -13.47 2.09
CA LYS A 196 2.76 -14.37 1.72
C LYS A 196 4.07 -14.13 2.48
N GLY A 197 4.13 -13.17 3.40
CA GLY A 197 5.32 -12.87 4.20
C GLY A 197 6.45 -12.18 3.43
N TYR A 198 6.14 -11.43 2.37
CA TYR A 198 7.14 -10.69 1.58
C TYR A 198 7.45 -9.30 2.12
N LEU A 199 6.60 -8.74 2.98
CA LEU A 199 6.80 -7.39 3.53
C LEU A 199 7.53 -7.44 4.88
N PRO A 200 8.46 -6.50 5.16
CA PRO A 200 9.14 -6.40 6.46
C PRO A 200 8.29 -5.71 7.53
N TYR A 201 7.05 -5.34 7.19
CA TYR A 201 6.08 -4.69 8.07
C TYR A 201 4.72 -5.34 7.89
N THR A 202 3.82 -5.06 8.85
CA THR A 202 2.43 -5.47 8.76
C THR A 202 1.49 -4.30 8.99
N PHE A 203 0.30 -4.39 8.41
CA PHE A 203 -0.84 -3.53 8.68
C PHE A 203 -2.07 -4.41 8.89
N LYS A 204 -3.04 -3.92 9.66
CA LYS A 204 -4.17 -4.69 10.19
C LYS A 204 -5.41 -4.58 9.32
N PHE A 205 -5.45 -3.65 8.36
CA PHE A 205 -6.60 -3.45 7.48
C PHE A 205 -6.38 -2.63 6.23
N ALA A 206 -7.28 -2.78 5.27
CA ALA A 206 -7.29 -1.98 4.07
C ALA A 206 -8.64 -1.30 3.79
N ILE A 207 -8.59 -0.09 3.23
CA ILE A 207 -9.74 0.61 2.66
C ILE A 207 -9.45 0.89 1.19
N PHE A 208 -10.33 0.42 0.31
CA PHE A 208 -10.20 0.58 -1.14
C PHE A 208 -11.29 1.51 -1.65
N ALA A 209 -10.92 2.51 -2.44
CA ALA A 209 -11.84 3.32 -3.23
C ALA A 209 -11.53 3.13 -4.71
N SER A 210 -12.48 2.62 -5.50
CA SER A 210 -12.28 2.22 -6.90
C SER A 210 -11.05 1.33 -7.10
N GLY A 211 -10.88 0.32 -6.24
CA GLY A 211 -9.77 -0.64 -6.32
C GLY A 211 -9.95 -1.65 -7.44
N PHE A 212 -8.84 -2.25 -7.89
CA PHE A 212 -8.82 -3.31 -8.89
C PHE A 212 -7.52 -4.12 -8.79
N ARG A 213 -7.50 -5.32 -9.37
CA ARG A 213 -6.27 -6.15 -9.45
C ARG A 213 -5.32 -5.64 -10.52
N SER A 214 -4.03 -5.69 -10.23
CA SER A 214 -3.01 -5.31 -11.21
C SER A 214 -2.96 -6.31 -12.36
N GLY A 215 -2.98 -5.81 -13.59
CA GLY A 215 -2.83 -6.62 -14.80
C GLY A 215 -1.37 -6.95 -15.16
N SER A 216 -0.38 -6.35 -14.50
CA SER A 216 1.04 -6.53 -14.82
C SER A 216 1.51 -7.98 -14.60
N LEU A 217 2.35 -8.50 -15.49
CA LEU A 217 2.75 -9.93 -15.46
C LEU A 217 3.44 -10.33 -14.16
N VAL A 218 4.31 -9.46 -13.64
CA VAL A 218 5.09 -9.71 -12.42
C VAL A 218 4.23 -9.79 -11.16
N HIS A 219 3.00 -9.27 -11.20
CA HIS A 219 2.09 -9.24 -10.06
C HIS A 219 1.16 -10.45 -9.98
N LYS A 220 0.99 -11.20 -11.07
CA LYS A 220 0.00 -12.30 -11.16
C LYS A 220 0.19 -13.36 -10.06
N GLY A 221 1.43 -13.62 -9.66
CA GLY A 221 1.76 -14.61 -8.62
C GLY A 221 1.38 -14.21 -7.19
N PHE A 222 0.90 -12.99 -6.96
CA PHE A 222 0.45 -12.56 -5.63
C PHE A 222 -1.04 -12.85 -5.38
N TYR A 223 -1.84 -13.06 -6.42
CA TYR A 223 -3.30 -13.19 -6.32
C TYR A 223 -3.81 -14.65 -6.37
N ASP A 224 -2.98 -15.62 -5.99
CA ASP A 224 -3.30 -17.06 -6.02
C ASP A 224 -3.76 -17.62 -4.67
N GLU A 225 -3.87 -16.78 -3.63
CA GLU A 225 -4.36 -17.12 -2.29
C GLU A 225 -5.38 -16.08 -1.81
N GLU A 226 -6.31 -16.51 -0.95
CA GLU A 226 -7.22 -15.60 -0.26
C GLU A 226 -6.47 -14.72 0.74
N ILE A 227 -6.90 -13.47 0.86
CA ILE A 227 -6.31 -12.46 1.73
C ILE A 227 -7.18 -12.36 2.99
N SER A 228 -6.60 -12.74 4.13
CA SER A 228 -7.27 -12.72 5.43
C SER A 228 -7.40 -11.32 6.05
N LEU A 229 -6.72 -10.32 5.47
CA LEU A 229 -6.72 -8.95 5.95
C LEU A 229 -8.14 -8.34 5.88
N PRO A 230 -8.72 -7.86 6.99
CA PRO A 230 -10.03 -7.24 6.92
C PRO A 230 -10.00 -5.99 6.04
N SER A 231 -11.02 -5.87 5.18
CA SER A 231 -11.05 -4.84 4.14
C SER A 231 -12.43 -4.23 3.95
N LEU A 232 -12.46 -2.93 3.67
CA LEU A 232 -13.62 -2.21 3.15
C LEU A 232 -13.36 -1.81 1.69
N HIS A 233 -14.29 -2.15 0.81
CA HIS A 233 -14.24 -1.82 -0.61
C HIS A 233 -15.40 -0.90 -0.97
N VAL A 234 -15.05 0.28 -1.50
CA VAL A 234 -16.01 1.27 -1.97
C VAL A 234 -15.79 1.49 -3.46
N TYR A 235 -16.85 1.37 -4.26
CA TYR A 235 -16.78 1.57 -5.70
C TYR A 235 -18.06 2.17 -6.25
N GLY A 236 -17.95 2.75 -7.46
CA GLY A 236 -19.05 3.39 -8.15
C GLY A 236 -19.62 2.53 -9.27
N GLU A 237 -20.95 2.39 -9.32
CA GLU A 237 -21.65 1.74 -10.43
C GLU A 237 -21.42 2.49 -11.76
N GLY A 238 -21.34 3.83 -11.70
CA GLY A 238 -21.08 4.70 -12.85
C GLY A 238 -19.60 4.88 -13.20
N ASP A 239 -18.68 4.09 -12.63
CA ASP A 239 -17.24 4.24 -12.84
C ASP A 239 -16.81 3.66 -14.22
N SER A 240 -16.60 4.54 -15.20
CA SER A 240 -16.16 4.15 -16.54
C SER A 240 -14.64 3.93 -16.66
N ILE A 241 -13.87 4.38 -15.67
CA ILE A 241 -12.41 4.23 -15.62
C ILE A 241 -12.07 2.85 -15.07
N ILE A 242 -12.66 2.50 -13.93
CA ILE A 242 -12.56 1.19 -13.29
C ILE A 242 -13.99 0.62 -13.17
N PRO A 243 -14.46 -0.11 -14.20
CA PRO A 243 -15.76 -0.77 -14.15
C PRO A 243 -15.93 -1.68 -12.93
N LYS A 244 -17.18 -1.86 -12.49
CA LYS A 244 -17.56 -2.67 -11.33
C LYS A 244 -16.87 -4.03 -11.30
N GLU A 245 -16.80 -4.73 -12.43
CA GLU A 245 -16.21 -6.08 -12.52
C GLU A 245 -14.72 -6.08 -12.14
N MET A 246 -14.01 -4.98 -12.41
CA MET A 246 -12.61 -4.83 -12.01
C MET A 246 -12.48 -4.67 -10.49
N SER A 247 -13.40 -3.93 -9.85
CA SER A 247 -13.46 -3.82 -8.39
C SER A 247 -13.86 -5.12 -7.73
N GLU A 248 -14.89 -5.81 -8.25
CA GLU A 248 -15.28 -7.14 -7.79
C GLU A 248 -14.13 -8.14 -7.89
N SER A 249 -13.30 -8.04 -8.94
CA SER A 249 -12.13 -8.90 -9.08
C SER A 249 -11.12 -8.76 -7.94
N LEU A 250 -11.00 -7.58 -7.33
CA LEU A 250 -10.17 -7.36 -6.15
C LEU A 250 -10.90 -7.79 -4.88
N ILE A 251 -12.19 -7.46 -4.74
CA ILE A 251 -13.05 -7.82 -3.60
C ILE A 251 -13.00 -9.33 -3.36
N ASN A 252 -13.11 -10.12 -4.42
CA ASN A 252 -13.14 -11.59 -4.38
C ASN A 252 -11.83 -12.23 -3.92
N LEU A 253 -10.75 -11.46 -3.73
CA LEU A 253 -9.53 -11.96 -3.11
C LEU A 253 -9.59 -11.92 -1.58
N PHE A 254 -10.48 -11.13 -0.98
CA PHE A 254 -10.51 -10.92 0.47
C PHE A 254 -11.53 -11.83 1.15
N ILE A 255 -11.19 -12.30 2.35
CA ILE A 255 -12.10 -13.08 3.18
C ILE A 255 -13.06 -12.13 3.90
N LYS A 256 -14.37 -12.30 3.69
CA LYS A 256 -15.45 -11.50 4.30
C LYS A 256 -15.24 -9.98 4.16
N PRO A 257 -15.07 -9.45 2.93
CA PRO A 257 -14.90 -8.02 2.72
C PRO A 257 -16.20 -7.28 3.07
N VAL A 258 -16.08 -6.09 3.65
CA VAL A 258 -17.18 -5.13 3.69
C VAL A 258 -17.22 -4.42 2.34
N VAL A 259 -18.39 -4.30 1.74
CA VAL A 259 -18.57 -3.70 0.41
C VAL A 259 -19.61 -2.61 0.49
N ALA A 260 -19.31 -1.44 -0.05
CA ALA A 260 -20.24 -0.32 -0.14
C ALA A 260 -20.24 0.26 -1.56
N GLU A 261 -21.37 0.16 -2.25
CA GLU A 261 -21.55 0.62 -3.63
C GLU A 261 -22.25 1.99 -3.66
N HIS A 262 -21.83 2.87 -4.55
CA HIS A 262 -22.51 4.15 -4.82
C HIS A 262 -22.83 4.31 -6.31
N SER A 263 -23.80 5.16 -6.65
CA SER A 263 -24.20 5.40 -8.04
C SER A 263 -23.25 6.30 -8.86
N GLY A 264 -22.32 7.00 -8.19
CA GLY A 264 -21.37 7.91 -8.86
C GLY A 264 -20.26 7.22 -9.66
N GLY A 265 -19.42 8.02 -10.32
CA GLY A 265 -18.25 7.57 -11.10
C GLY A 265 -16.94 7.46 -10.29
N HIS A 266 -15.81 7.77 -10.93
CA HIS A 266 -14.45 7.51 -10.40
C HIS A 266 -13.98 8.53 -9.35
N TYR A 267 -14.44 8.42 -8.11
CA TYR A 267 -14.02 9.27 -7.00
C TYR A 267 -14.20 8.57 -5.63
N VAL A 268 -13.64 9.16 -4.58
CA VAL A 268 -13.87 8.69 -3.20
C VAL A 268 -15.18 9.27 -2.68
N ALA A 269 -16.28 8.52 -2.80
CA ALA A 269 -17.57 8.92 -2.24
C ALA A 269 -17.52 8.95 -0.71
N CYS A 270 -18.24 9.87 -0.07
CA CYS A 270 -18.34 9.92 1.39
C CYS A 270 -19.62 10.66 1.82
N SER A 271 -20.76 10.10 1.47
CA SER A 271 -22.09 10.60 1.81
C SER A 271 -23.04 9.43 2.08
N GLY A 272 -24.12 9.69 2.82
CA GLY A 272 -25.14 8.69 3.16
C GLY A 272 -24.53 7.38 3.68
N ALA A 273 -25.04 6.26 3.16
CA ALA A 273 -24.61 4.91 3.56
C ALA A 273 -23.10 4.64 3.36
N ILE A 274 -22.44 5.31 2.40
CA ILE A 274 -20.99 5.15 2.20
C ILE A 274 -20.22 5.75 3.38
N LYS A 275 -20.66 6.91 3.87
CA LYS A 275 -20.07 7.54 5.05
C LYS A 275 -20.25 6.62 6.26
N ASP A 276 -21.44 6.05 6.43
CA ASP A 276 -21.76 5.15 7.55
C ASP A 276 -20.88 3.89 7.48
N ALA A 277 -20.71 3.29 6.31
CA ALA A 277 -19.81 2.15 6.11
C ALA A 277 -18.36 2.43 6.51
N TYR A 278 -17.83 3.63 6.20
CA TYR A 278 -16.49 4.01 6.70
C TYR A 278 -16.44 4.16 8.22
N GLN A 279 -17.48 4.77 8.79
CA GLN A 279 -17.52 5.03 10.23
C GLN A 279 -17.67 3.74 11.02
N ASP A 280 -18.53 2.82 10.58
CA ASP A 280 -18.75 1.52 11.21
C ASP A 280 -17.49 0.65 11.10
N PHE A 281 -16.92 0.55 9.88
CA PHE A 281 -15.69 -0.23 9.66
C PHE A 281 -14.53 0.27 10.52
N LEU A 282 -14.37 1.58 10.71
CA LEU A 282 -13.31 2.14 11.56
C LEU A 282 -13.65 2.09 13.05
N HIS A 283 -14.92 2.16 13.42
CA HIS A 283 -15.37 2.10 14.81
C HIS A 283 -15.03 0.75 15.45
N ASP A 284 -15.27 -0.36 14.75
CA ASP A 284 -14.94 -1.69 15.26
C ASP A 284 -13.43 -1.83 15.54
N ARG A 285 -12.61 -1.34 14.62
CA ARG A 285 -11.14 -1.36 14.72
C ARG A 285 -10.62 -0.42 15.80
N TYR A 286 -11.33 0.68 16.00
CA TYR A 286 -11.03 1.65 17.03
C TYR A 286 -11.31 1.06 18.42
N LYS A 287 -12.39 0.29 18.58
CA LYS A 287 -12.66 -0.43 19.84
C LYS A 287 -11.52 -1.39 20.18
N ASP A 288 -11.10 -2.22 19.21
CA ASP A 288 -9.98 -3.14 19.40
C ASP A 288 -8.72 -2.42 19.88
N LEU A 289 -8.40 -1.26 19.28
CA LEU A 289 -7.26 -0.43 19.68
C LEU A 289 -7.37 0.04 21.13
N ILE A 290 -8.54 0.51 21.56
CA ILE A 290 -8.77 0.99 22.93
C ILE A 290 -8.67 -0.16 23.92
N GLU A 291 -9.33 -1.28 23.66
CA GLU A 291 -9.30 -2.46 24.53
C GLU A 291 -7.88 -2.99 24.72
N HIS A 292 -7.08 -3.04 23.65
CA HIS A 292 -5.67 -3.42 23.75
C HIS A 292 -4.83 -2.43 24.56
N LYS A 293 -5.10 -1.12 24.42
CA LYS A 293 -4.38 -0.10 25.18
C LYS A 293 -4.70 -0.20 26.67
N GLU A 294 -5.98 -0.29 27.02
CA GLU A 294 -6.43 -0.43 28.42
C GLU A 294 -5.91 -1.71 29.07
N ALA A 295 -5.86 -2.82 28.32
CA ALA A 295 -5.30 -4.08 28.80
C ALA A 295 -3.79 -3.98 29.07
N ASN A 296 -3.04 -3.21 28.26
CA ASN A 296 -1.61 -2.99 28.47
C ASN A 296 -1.35 -2.04 29.64
N ASP A 297 -2.14 -0.97 29.77
CA ASP A 297 -2.00 -0.01 30.88
C ASP A 297 -2.24 -0.70 32.22
N LYS A 298 -3.27 -1.56 32.32
CA LYS A 298 -3.56 -2.39 33.51
C LYS A 298 -2.47 -3.40 33.87
N ARG A 299 -1.66 -3.85 32.90
CA ARG A 299 -0.55 -4.78 33.15
C ARG A 299 0.71 -4.05 33.63
N ASN A 300 0.83 -2.76 33.32
CA ASN A 300 1.99 -1.94 33.64
C ASN A 300 1.79 -1.05 34.88
N SER A 301 0.56 -0.99 35.42
CA SER A 301 0.19 -0.35 36.69
C SER A 301 0.30 -1.32 37.86
#